data_AF-A0A9D2FB94-F1
#
_entry.id   AF-A0A9D2FB94-F1
#
_cell.length_a   1.000
_cell.length_b   1.000
_cell.length_c   1.000
_cell.angle_alpha   90.00
_cell.angle_beta   90.00
_cell.angle_gamma   90.00
#
_symmetry.space_group_name_H-M   'P 1'
#
loop_
_entity.id
_entity.type
_entity.pdbx_description
1 polymer ?
#
loop_
_entity_poly.entity_id
_entity_poly.type
_entity_poly.pdbx_seq_one_letter_code
_entity_poly.pdbx_strand_id
1 'polypeptide(L)'
;HWDQNDAVPIKTAAGLTKTMAPRTDETIASEALPVVCSDIRDFYRNIVDTLEGKAQQKIQHSEIMRVMKLMEAAFQSAQNNQILPFE
;
A
#
# COMPACT_ATOMS: atom_id res chain seq x y z
N HIS A 1 9.20 -16.25 28.89
CA HIS A 1 7.80 -16.34 29.38
C HIS A 1 6.89 -15.83 28.27
N TRP A 2 6.40 -16.70 27.39
CA TRP A 2 5.50 -16.34 26.26
C TRP A 2 4.05 -16.80 26.50
N ASP A 3 3.76 -17.25 27.73
CA ASP A 3 2.59 -18.05 28.10
C ASP A 3 1.64 -17.31 29.07
N GLN A 4 1.88 -16.02 29.34
CA GLN A 4 1.07 -15.22 30.25
C GLN A 4 0.23 -14.22 29.47
N ASN A 5 -0.98 -14.66 29.08
CA ASN A 5 -2.18 -13.86 28.71
C ASN A 5 -2.93 -14.41 27.50
N ASP A 6 -2.97 -15.74 27.35
CA ASP A 6 -4.00 -16.34 26.53
C ASP A 6 -5.33 -16.27 27.30
N ALA A 7 -6.24 -15.39 26.84
CA ALA A 7 -7.53 -15.16 27.50
C ALA A 7 -8.23 -16.49 27.82
N VAL A 8 -8.59 -16.69 29.10
CA VAL A 8 -9.23 -17.94 29.56
C VAL A 8 -10.55 -18.12 28.82
N PRO A 9 -10.74 -19.21 28.05
CA PRO A 9 -11.97 -19.43 27.30
C PRO A 9 -13.18 -19.52 28.24
N ILE A 10 -14.26 -18.82 27.90
CA ILE A 10 -15.52 -18.86 28.63
C ILE A 10 -16.51 -19.79 27.91
N LYS A 11 -17.28 -20.56 28.66
CA LYS A 11 -18.30 -21.46 28.08
C LYS A 11 -19.65 -20.74 28.07
N THR A 12 -20.13 -20.40 26.88
CA THR A 12 -21.44 -19.79 26.67
C THR A 12 -22.45 -20.85 26.23
N ALA A 13 -23.74 -20.51 26.19
CA ALA A 13 -24.80 -21.44 25.75
C ALA A 13 -24.59 -21.98 24.33
N ALA A 14 -23.79 -21.29 23.49
CA ALA A 14 -23.43 -21.69 22.13
C ALA A 14 -22.08 -22.42 22.02
N GLY A 15 -21.37 -22.67 23.13
CA GLY A 15 -20.09 -23.39 23.14
C GLY A 15 -18.94 -22.64 23.83
N LEU A 16 -17.73 -23.19 23.73
CA LEU A 16 -16.50 -22.59 24.26
C LEU A 16 -16.08 -21.42 23.37
N THR A 17 -15.98 -20.21 23.91
CA THR A 17 -15.55 -19.02 23.18
C THR A 17 -14.34 -18.39 23.88
N LYS A 18 -13.33 -18.01 23.10
CA LYS A 18 -12.14 -17.30 23.60
C LYS A 18 -12.29 -15.83 23.24
N THR A 19 -12.23 -14.94 24.23
CA THR A 19 -12.39 -13.50 24.02
C THR A 19 -11.14 -12.93 23.35
N MET A 20 -11.33 -12.17 22.28
CA MET A 20 -10.31 -11.30 21.68
C MET A 20 -10.12 -10.07 22.56
N ALA A 21 -9.63 -10.26 23.79
CA ALA A 21 -9.28 -9.14 24.66
C ALA A 21 -8.22 -8.26 23.95
N PRO A 22 -8.29 -6.92 24.10
CA PRO A 22 -7.33 -6.02 23.47
C PRO A 22 -5.90 -6.40 23.86
N ARG A 23 -5.01 -6.43 22.87
CA ARG A 23 -3.60 -6.78 23.02
C ARG A 23 -2.92 -5.78 23.97
N THR A 24 -2.10 -6.28 24.89
CA THR A 24 -1.30 -5.45 25.79
C THR A 24 -0.07 -4.92 25.06
N ASP A 25 0.47 -3.78 25.52
CA ASP A 25 1.66 -3.14 24.94
C ASP A 25 2.88 -4.08 24.88
N GLU A 26 2.95 -5.08 25.76
CA GLU A 26 3.97 -6.13 25.76
C GLU A 26 3.93 -7.05 24.52
N THR A 27 2.80 -7.10 23.82
CA THR A 27 2.59 -7.92 22.59
C THR A 27 2.59 -7.09 21.30
N ILE A 28 2.76 -5.77 21.40
CA ILE A 28 2.76 -4.85 20.26
C ILE A 28 4.18 -4.31 20.09
N ALA A 29 4.84 -4.69 18.99
CA ALA A 29 6.10 -4.08 18.57
C ALA A 29 5.80 -2.90 17.63
N SER A 30 6.37 -1.74 17.92
CA SER A 30 6.34 -0.57 17.03
C SER A 30 7.72 -0.34 16.46
N GLU A 31 7.83 -0.32 15.14
CA GLU A 31 9.08 0.00 14.43
C GLU A 31 8.95 1.38 13.78
N ALA A 32 10.05 2.14 13.81
CA ALA A 32 10.10 3.41 13.09
C ALA A 32 10.17 3.14 11.59
N LEU A 33 9.31 3.80 10.81
CA LEU A 33 9.42 3.76 9.36
C LEU A 33 10.74 4.41 8.90
N PRO A 34 11.39 3.88 7.86
CA PRO A 34 12.58 4.49 7.31
C PRO A 34 12.25 5.89 6.77
N VAL A 35 13.11 6.86 7.08
CA VAL A 35 12.99 8.22 6.56
C VAL A 35 13.47 8.23 5.10
N VAL A 36 12.56 8.49 4.17
CA VAL A 36 12.89 8.67 2.75
C VAL A 36 13.10 10.15 2.48
N CYS A 37 14.31 10.53 2.09
CA CYS A 37 14.61 11.87 1.62
C CYS A 37 14.30 11.93 0.12
N SER A 38 13.29 12.70 -0.28
CA SER A 38 12.93 12.92 -1.67
C SER A 38 13.04 14.40 -2.01
N ASP A 39 13.64 14.72 -3.17
CA ASP A 39 13.69 16.07 -3.71
C ASP A 39 12.95 16.12 -5.04
N ILE A 40 12.02 17.07 -5.17
CA ILE A 40 11.27 17.30 -6.42
C ILE A 40 12.24 17.60 -7.58
N ARG A 41 13.42 18.19 -7.29
CA ARG A 41 14.46 18.49 -8.28
C ARG A 41 15.07 17.24 -8.91
N ASP A 42 14.94 16.07 -8.28
CA ASP A 42 15.47 14.81 -8.83
C ASP A 42 14.81 14.44 -10.15
N PHE A 43 13.55 14.82 -10.34
CA PHE A 43 12.86 14.68 -11.62
C PHE A 43 13.57 15.47 -12.73
N TYR A 44 13.84 16.75 -12.48
CA TYR A 44 14.50 17.62 -13.45
C TYR A 44 15.95 17.22 -13.69
N ARG A 45 16.68 16.80 -12.65
CA ARG A 45 18.02 16.22 -12.77
C ARG A 45 18.02 15.04 -13.75
N ASN A 46 17.08 14.11 -13.58
CA ASN A 46 16.96 12.95 -14.48
C ASN A 46 16.63 13.36 -15.91
N ILE A 47 15.77 14.35 -16.13
CA ILE A 47 15.48 14.86 -17.48
C ILE A 47 16.76 15.41 -18.13
N VAL A 48 17.52 16.25 -17.41
CA VAL A 48 18.78 16.81 -17.93
C VAL A 48 19.77 15.69 -18.27
N ASP A 49 19.99 14.75 -17.35
CA ASP A 49 20.89 13.61 -17.58
C ASP A 49 20.44 12.74 -18.75
N THR A 50 19.13 12.60 -18.97
CA THR A 50 18.57 11.86 -20.11
C THR A 50 18.84 12.59 -21.43
N LEU A 51 18.63 13.91 -21.47
CA LEU A 51 18.91 14.74 -22.65
C LEU A 51 20.40 14.74 -23.01
N GLU A 52 21.27 14.64 -22.01
CA GLU A 52 22.72 14.53 -22.18
C GLU A 52 23.19 13.09 -22.46
N GLY A 53 22.28 12.11 -22.50
CA GLY A 53 22.60 10.70 -22.75
C GLY A 53 23.32 9.99 -21.60
N LYS A 54 23.35 10.58 -20.40
CA LYS A 54 24.01 10.05 -19.19
C LYS A 54 23.13 9.08 -18.39
N ALA A 55 21.82 9.20 -18.52
CA ALA A 55 20.85 8.36 -17.82
C ALA A 55 19.68 7.97 -18.73
N GLN A 56 18.93 6.96 -18.32
CA GLN A 56 17.63 6.66 -18.91
C GLN A 56 16.54 7.49 -18.25
N GLN A 57 15.49 7.80 -19.02
CA GLN A 57 14.29 8.46 -18.49
C GLN A 57 13.62 7.53 -17.47
N LYS A 58 13.55 7.98 -16.21
CA LYS A 58 12.96 7.19 -15.12
C LYS A 58 11.46 6.98 -15.28
N ILE A 59 10.76 7.97 -15.85
CA ILE A 59 9.31 7.93 -16.09
C ILE A 59 9.10 7.76 -17.60
N GLN A 60 8.72 6.57 -18.03
CA GLN A 60 8.59 6.23 -19.44
C GLN A 60 7.24 6.66 -20.02
N HIS A 61 7.20 6.88 -21.33
CA HIS A 61 5.97 7.27 -22.02
C HIS A 61 4.90 6.17 -21.98
N SER A 62 5.32 4.90 -21.98
CA SER A 62 4.46 3.73 -21.81
C SER A 62 3.73 3.75 -20.48
N GLU A 63 4.43 4.10 -19.39
CA GLU A 63 3.86 4.20 -18.04
C GLU A 63 2.82 5.32 -17.95
N ILE A 64 3.12 6.48 -18.54
CA ILE A 64 2.16 7.60 -18.61
C ILE A 64 0.90 7.16 -19.35
N MET A 65 1.04 6.52 -20.50
CA MET A 65 -0.07 6.05 -21.32
C MET A 65 -0.93 5.02 -20.55
N ARG A 66 -0.28 4.11 -19.81
CA ARG A 66 -0.96 3.13 -18.94
C ARG A 66 -1.82 3.81 -17.87
N VAL A 67 -1.29 4.84 -17.21
CA VAL A 67 -2.04 5.62 -16.20
C VAL A 67 -3.23 6.33 -16.84
N MET A 68 -3.07 6.92 -18.02
CA MET A 68 -4.18 7.56 -18.73
C MET A 68 -5.31 6.56 -19.04
N LYS A 69 -4.97 5.36 -19.53
CA LYS A 69 -5.96 4.29 -19.77
C LYS A 69 -6.66 3.83 -18.49
N LEU A 70 -5.94 3.75 -17.37
CA LEU A 70 -6.54 3.42 -16.09
C LEU A 70 -7.55 4.49 -15.65
N MET A 71 -7.20 5.77 -15.81
CA MET A 71 -8.10 6.87 -15.50
C MET A 71 -9.37 6.81 -16.38
N GLU A 72 -9.22 6.59 -17.69
CA GLU A 72 -10.34 6.40 -18.62
C GLU A 72 -11.25 5.24 -18.20
N ALA A 73 -10.67 4.09 -17.85
CA ALA A 73 -11.43 2.93 -17.38
C ALA A 73 -12.18 3.24 -16.07
N ALA A 74 -11.56 3.96 -15.13
CA ALA A 74 -12.22 4.36 -13.89
C ALA A 74 -13.43 5.28 -14.17
N PHE A 75 -13.30 6.24 -15.08
CA PHE A 75 -14.40 7.10 -15.49
C PHE A 75 -15.52 6.31 -16.19
N GLN A 76 -15.18 5.40 -17.11
CA GLN A 76 -16.16 4.55 -17.79
C GLN A 76 -16.88 3.60 -16.83
N SER A 77 -16.19 3.07 -15.82
CA SER A 77 -16.78 2.23 -14.78
C SER A 77 -17.80 3.01 -13.95
N ALA A 78 -17.45 4.23 -13.53
CA ALA A 78 -18.34 5.10 -12.78
C ALA A 78 -19.58 5.52 -13.60
N GLN A 79 -19.40 5.84 -14.87
CA GLN A 79 -20.50 6.25 -15.75
C GLN A 79 -21.50 5.12 -16.01
N ASN A 80 -20.99 3.89 -16.19
CA ASN A 80 -21.81 2.75 -16.58
C ASN A 80 -22.20 1.85 -15.40
N ASN A 81 -21.74 2.18 -14.19
CA ASN A 81 -21.92 1.41 -12.97
C ASN A 81 -21.59 -0.09 -13.15
N GLN A 82 -20.47 -0.36 -13.82
CA GLN A 82 -20.02 -1.72 -14.14
C GLN A 82 -18.54 -1.93 -13.86
N ILE A 83 -18.17 -3.18 -13.60
CA ILE A 83 -16.78 -3.59 -13.47
C ILE A 83 -16.19 -3.69 -14.88
N LEU A 84 -15.09 -2.99 -15.12
CA LEU A 84 -14.36 -3.05 -16.38
C LEU A 84 -13.08 -3.86 -16.20
N PRO A 85 -12.78 -4.80 -17.11
CA PRO A 85 -11.49 -5.47 -17.12
C PRO A 85 -10.40 -4.47 -17.48
N PHE A 86 -9.31 -4.49 -16.72
CA PHE A 86 -8.10 -3.73 -16.96
C PHE A 86 -6.94 -4.70 -16.74
N GLU A 87 -6.07 -4.83 -17.75
CA GLU A 87 -4.85 -5.67 -17.84
C GLU A 87 -4.52 -6.60 -16.66
#